data_AF-A0A521U6F7-F1
#
_entry.id   AF-A0A521U6F7-F1
#
_cell.length_a   1.000
_cell.length_b   1.000
_cell.length_c   1.000
_cell.angle_alpha   90.00
_cell.angle_beta   90.00
_cell.angle_gamma   90.00
#
_symmetry.space_group_name_H-M   'P 1'
#
loop_
_entity.id
_entity.type
_entity.pdbx_description
1 polymer ?
#
loop_
_entity_poly.entity_id
_entity_poly.type
_entity_poly.pdbx_seq_one_letter_code
_entity_poly.pdbx_strand_id
1 'polypeptide(L)'
;MGGTSPFLELPRSAHVASNALAFAIRDAFPVSPGHTLIVPRRLVATWFDATREEQKAIFELVDEVKRRLDEERRPNGYNVGFNAGAAAGQTVMHLHVHVIPRFDGDMDDPRGGVRHVIPSKGNYLAGGGEAPRAGGDSAFVEKLLTLLDQGQFTATYKFAVLLGLVDLCMEHATDQGAAPSSVTTAQLAQKVLALYWPQATAYRATATVLRQSAGKQQDAKILSLIREFRSQHAPDASTTLARARAAAPGAFAALTRKVEWTLIDMPLPRAQMLSRRGDEDRFLYEISWTVREPVTEGEFGRGDFDNVIRFRAGAAEQLVALASVVRPVVQRRWAAKVAQLNTSVVEDAQLEEFLFGATRVSLAPVRAPLIELHDARCFYCGGKLGRDVDVDHFIAWARHPENAVENLVPAHPGCNESKSDHLAAAEHVTRWAERLRVRGSDLDDIARRATWEHDAGRALAVARVIYLRLRPDVRLWQARDAFERADRDALVGALAG
;
A
#
# COMPACT_ATOMS: atom_id res chain seq x y z
N MET A 1 -21.31 33.14 20.47
CA MET A 1 -22.44 32.41 19.88
C MET A 1 -23.03 31.53 20.96
N GLY A 2 -24.18 31.91 21.53
CA GLY A 2 -24.86 31.13 22.57
C GLY A 2 -25.58 29.96 21.92
N GLY A 3 -24.95 28.79 21.90
CA GLY A 3 -25.58 27.56 21.44
C GLY A 3 -26.55 27.04 22.50
N THR A 4 -27.74 26.62 22.10
CA THR A 4 -28.64 25.86 22.97
C THR A 4 -28.09 24.45 23.16
N SER A 5 -28.29 23.87 24.35
CA SER A 5 -27.91 22.49 24.61
C SER A 5 -29.13 21.58 24.49
N PRO A 6 -29.05 20.48 23.72
CA PRO A 6 -30.16 19.54 23.57
C PRO A 6 -30.56 18.89 24.90
N PHE A 7 -29.64 18.81 25.88
CA PHE A 7 -29.95 18.28 27.21
C PHE A 7 -30.91 19.18 27.99
N LEU A 8 -30.86 20.50 27.77
CA LEU A 8 -31.70 21.47 28.47
C LEU A 8 -33.11 21.59 27.86
N GLU A 9 -33.30 21.04 26.66
CA GLU A 9 -34.60 21.00 25.96
C GLU A 9 -35.47 19.82 26.44
N LEU A 10 -34.87 18.85 27.13
CA LEU A 10 -35.59 17.69 27.64
C LEU A 10 -36.48 18.07 28.84
N PRO A 11 -37.72 17.52 28.92
CA PRO A 11 -38.60 17.78 30.03
C PRO A 11 -38.08 17.13 31.31
N ARG A 12 -38.42 17.71 32.48
CA ARG A 12 -38.04 17.14 33.79
C ARG A 12 -38.52 15.70 34.00
N SER A 13 -39.58 15.27 33.32
CA SER A 13 -40.07 13.89 33.34
C SER A 13 -39.09 12.88 32.74
N ALA A 14 -38.12 13.32 31.94
CA ALA A 14 -37.05 12.47 31.40
C ALA A 14 -35.90 12.25 32.40
N HIS A 15 -35.87 12.99 33.51
CA HIS A 15 -34.79 12.89 34.49
C HIS A 15 -34.95 11.62 35.32
N VAL A 16 -33.94 10.75 35.31
CA VAL A 16 -33.90 9.54 36.14
C VAL A 16 -33.42 9.83 37.57
N ALA A 17 -32.65 10.90 37.77
CA ALA A 17 -32.27 11.46 39.06
C ALA A 17 -31.93 12.94 38.87
N SER A 18 -32.02 13.76 39.92
CA SER A 18 -31.57 15.16 39.84
C SER A 18 -31.36 15.78 41.21
N ASN A 19 -30.50 16.80 41.27
CA ASN A 19 -30.31 17.65 42.44
C ASN A 19 -30.37 19.14 42.02
N ALA A 20 -29.93 20.02 42.92
CA ALA A 20 -29.97 21.47 42.70
C ALA A 20 -29.15 21.93 41.49
N LEU A 21 -28.01 21.28 41.20
CA LEU A 21 -27.03 21.76 40.23
C LEU A 21 -26.90 20.88 38.99
N ALA A 22 -27.38 19.63 39.03
CA ALA A 22 -27.27 18.68 37.93
C ALA A 22 -28.49 17.75 37.84
N PHE A 23 -28.59 17.03 36.73
CA PHE A 23 -29.62 16.02 36.49
C PHE A 23 -29.06 14.87 35.65
N ALA A 24 -29.70 13.70 35.74
CA ALA A 24 -29.32 12.49 35.03
C ALA A 24 -30.43 12.07 34.05
N ILE A 25 -30.06 11.65 32.85
CA ILE A 25 -30.95 11.18 31.77
C ILE A 25 -30.41 9.91 31.14
N ARG A 26 -31.26 9.03 30.61
CA ARG A 26 -30.79 7.89 29.80
C ARG A 26 -30.23 8.39 28.46
N ASP A 27 -29.14 7.80 28.00
CA ASP A 27 -28.58 8.09 26.68
C ASP A 27 -29.52 7.57 25.58
N ALA A 28 -29.73 8.37 24.54
CA ALA A 28 -30.53 7.98 23.37
C ALA A 28 -29.83 6.92 22.50
N PHE A 29 -28.50 6.87 22.55
CA PHE A 29 -27.64 5.93 21.83
C PHE A 29 -26.79 5.15 22.84
N PRO A 30 -27.40 4.24 23.62
CA PRO A 30 -26.73 3.59 24.74
C PRO A 30 -25.60 2.65 24.26
N VAL A 31 -24.42 2.76 24.88
CA VAL A 31 -23.32 1.79 24.69
C VAL A 31 -23.69 0.43 25.29
N SER A 32 -24.43 0.44 26.39
CA SER A 32 -24.97 -0.76 27.05
C SER A 32 -26.32 -0.44 27.69
N PRO A 33 -27.15 -1.46 28.00
CA PRO A 33 -28.45 -1.25 28.65
C PRO A 33 -28.31 -0.44 29.96
N GLY A 34 -28.99 0.70 30.02
CA GLY A 34 -28.95 1.60 31.19
C GLY A 34 -27.89 2.70 31.15
N HIS A 35 -27.16 2.86 30.03
CA HIS A 35 -26.26 4.00 29.82
C HIS A 35 -26.95 5.34 30.15
N THR A 36 -26.33 6.11 31.05
CA THR A 36 -26.90 7.35 31.60
C THR A 36 -25.89 8.49 31.50
N LEU A 37 -26.39 9.68 31.20
CA LEU A 37 -25.63 10.92 31.16
C LEU A 37 -26.01 11.79 32.36
N ILE A 38 -25.02 12.34 33.06
CA ILE A 38 -25.21 13.33 34.13
C ILE A 38 -24.72 14.67 33.63
N VAL A 39 -25.60 15.67 33.67
CA VAL A 39 -25.44 16.96 33.02
C VAL A 39 -25.65 18.08 34.04
N PRO A 40 -24.77 19.10 34.13
CA PRO A 40 -25.01 20.26 34.95
C PRO A 40 -26.18 21.08 34.37
N ARG A 41 -26.88 21.83 35.23
CA ARG A 41 -27.95 22.73 34.77
C ARG A 41 -27.39 23.96 34.07
N ARG A 42 -26.22 24.42 34.50
CA ARG A 42 -25.51 25.53 33.87
C ARG A 42 -24.79 25.03 32.64
N LEU A 43 -24.99 25.71 31.52
CA LEU A 43 -24.32 25.41 30.25
C LEU A 43 -22.81 25.70 30.36
N VAL A 44 -22.03 24.65 30.59
CA VAL A 44 -20.56 24.67 30.59
C VAL A 44 -20.03 23.68 29.57
N ALA A 45 -18.97 24.04 28.85
CA ALA A 45 -18.49 23.24 27.73
C ALA A 45 -17.84 21.94 28.21
N THR A 46 -16.94 22.00 29.19
CA THR A 46 -16.14 20.86 29.63
C THR A 46 -16.10 20.74 31.16
N TRP A 47 -15.57 19.61 31.65
CA TRP A 47 -15.35 19.37 33.08
C TRP A 47 -14.52 20.47 33.76
N PHE A 48 -13.60 21.06 32.99
CA PHE A 48 -12.68 22.08 33.46
C PHE A 48 -13.33 23.47 33.62
N ASP A 49 -14.54 23.65 33.08
CA ASP A 49 -15.33 24.89 33.18
C ASP A 49 -16.39 24.86 34.30
N ALA A 50 -16.58 23.68 34.91
CA ALA A 50 -17.53 23.48 36.02
C ALA A 50 -16.96 23.98 37.35
N THR A 51 -17.82 24.52 38.23
CA THR A 51 -17.40 24.90 39.58
C THR A 51 -17.18 23.66 40.46
N ARG A 52 -16.55 23.84 41.62
CA ARG A 52 -16.32 22.72 42.56
C ARG A 52 -17.63 22.15 43.10
N GLU A 53 -18.62 23.01 43.32
CA GLU A 53 -19.96 22.63 43.76
C GLU A 53 -20.69 21.81 42.69
N GLU A 54 -20.56 22.20 41.41
CA GLU A 54 -21.13 21.45 40.29
C GLU A 54 -20.44 20.10 40.11
N GLN A 55 -19.11 20.04 40.17
CA GLN A 55 -18.35 18.79 40.10
C GLN A 55 -18.77 17.83 41.21
N LYS A 56 -18.95 18.34 42.44
CA LYS A 56 -19.43 17.56 43.59
C LYS A 56 -20.86 17.04 43.34
N ALA A 57 -21.77 17.92 42.94
CA ALA A 57 -23.16 17.57 42.67
C ALA A 57 -23.32 16.56 41.52
N ILE A 58 -22.44 16.59 40.52
CA ILE A 58 -22.39 15.60 39.44
C ILE A 58 -21.99 14.23 40.00
N PHE A 59 -20.93 14.14 40.81
CA PHE A 59 -20.50 12.87 41.37
C PHE A 59 -21.50 12.29 42.39
N GLU A 60 -22.20 13.12 43.16
CA GLU A 60 -23.32 12.65 44.00
C GLU A 60 -24.41 11.95 43.16
N LEU A 61 -24.69 12.45 41.95
CA LEU A 61 -25.61 11.79 41.03
C LEU A 61 -25.02 10.54 40.38
N VAL A 62 -23.70 10.42 40.20
CA VAL A 62 -23.06 9.18 39.72
C VAL A 62 -23.36 8.05 40.70
N ASP A 63 -23.20 8.31 42.00
CA ASP A 63 -23.45 7.33 43.06
C ASP A 63 -24.94 6.93 43.11
N GLU A 64 -25.84 7.92 43.02
CA GLU A 64 -27.28 7.65 43.00
C GLU A 64 -27.71 6.84 41.77
N VAL A 65 -27.22 7.22 40.58
CA VAL A 65 -27.52 6.53 39.32
C VAL A 65 -26.99 5.09 39.37
N LYS A 66 -25.78 4.87 39.87
CA LYS A 66 -25.21 3.53 40.07
C LYS A 66 -26.11 2.68 40.97
N ARG A 67 -26.51 3.19 42.15
CA ARG A 67 -27.38 2.45 43.08
C ARG A 67 -28.71 2.06 42.43
N ARG A 68 -29.36 2.97 41.70
CA ARG A 68 -30.60 2.67 40.98
C ARG A 68 -30.38 1.62 39.89
N LEU A 69 -29.26 1.68 39.16
CA LEU A 69 -28.91 0.70 38.14
C LEU A 69 -28.60 -0.69 38.73
N ASP A 70 -27.99 -0.76 39.91
CA ASP A 70 -27.80 -2.02 40.64
C ASP A 70 -29.15 -2.70 40.93
N GLU A 71 -30.16 -1.92 41.35
CA GLU A 71 -31.51 -2.39 41.64
C GLU A 71 -32.28 -2.79 40.37
N GLU A 72 -32.22 -1.97 39.32
CA GLU A 72 -33.00 -2.15 38.09
C GLU A 72 -32.43 -3.22 37.15
N ARG A 73 -31.09 -3.34 37.08
CA ARG A 73 -30.40 -4.08 36.01
C ARG A 73 -29.34 -5.06 36.51
N ARG A 74 -28.86 -4.93 37.77
CA ARG A 74 -27.84 -5.78 38.39
C ARG A 74 -26.57 -5.95 37.51
N PRO A 75 -25.94 -4.87 37.01
CA PRO A 75 -24.74 -4.96 36.21
C PRO A 75 -23.53 -5.48 37.02
N ASN A 76 -22.57 -6.08 36.31
CA ASN A 76 -21.36 -6.66 36.88
C ASN A 76 -20.23 -5.63 37.08
N GLY A 77 -20.32 -4.46 36.44
CA GLY A 77 -19.35 -3.38 36.56
C GLY A 77 -19.84 -2.07 35.95
N TYR A 78 -18.98 -1.05 35.93
CA TYR A 78 -19.28 0.25 35.34
C TYR A 78 -18.05 0.87 34.69
N ASN A 79 -18.26 1.61 33.60
CA ASN A 79 -17.34 2.63 33.14
C ASN A 79 -17.95 4.02 33.34
N VAL A 80 -17.20 4.91 33.97
CA VAL A 80 -17.61 6.30 34.22
C VAL A 80 -16.57 7.22 33.62
N GLY A 81 -16.99 8.22 32.85
CA GLY A 81 -16.06 9.13 32.19
C GLY A 81 -16.75 10.29 31.48
N PHE A 82 -15.96 11.24 31.01
CA PHE A 82 -16.42 12.38 30.21
C PHE A 82 -15.41 12.68 29.11
N ASN A 83 -15.89 13.23 28.01
CA ASN A 83 -15.05 13.76 26.93
C ASN A 83 -14.97 15.28 27.05
N ALA A 84 -13.76 15.85 26.94
CA ALA A 84 -13.53 17.29 27.00
C ALA A 84 -12.87 17.77 25.70
N GLY A 85 -13.65 18.46 24.87
CA GLY A 85 -13.25 18.96 23.56
C GLY A 85 -13.46 17.97 22.41
N ALA A 86 -13.54 18.49 21.18
CA ALA A 86 -13.86 17.72 19.99
C ALA A 86 -12.85 16.59 19.70
N ALA A 87 -11.56 16.84 19.94
CA ALA A 87 -10.50 15.85 19.75
C ALA A 87 -10.62 14.64 20.71
N ALA A 88 -11.27 14.83 21.87
CA ALA A 88 -11.57 13.76 22.82
C ALA A 88 -12.89 13.04 22.50
N GLY A 89 -13.54 13.36 21.37
CA GLY A 89 -14.82 12.77 20.98
C GLY A 89 -16.05 13.44 21.60
N GLN A 90 -15.92 14.65 22.16
CA GLN A 90 -17.08 15.40 22.64
C GLN A 90 -17.88 15.96 21.45
N THR A 91 -19.12 15.50 21.28
CA THR A 91 -20.01 15.92 20.19
C THR A 91 -21.01 17.00 20.61
N VAL A 92 -21.48 16.95 21.86
CA VAL A 92 -22.30 18.02 22.47
C VAL A 92 -21.42 18.84 23.40
N MET A 93 -21.23 20.13 23.08
CA MET A 93 -20.41 21.08 23.85
C MET A 93 -21.14 21.61 25.10
N HIS A 94 -21.72 20.67 25.84
CA HIS A 94 -22.23 20.81 27.20
C HIS A 94 -21.70 19.61 27.98
N LEU A 95 -20.97 19.84 29.07
CA LEU A 95 -20.43 18.80 29.94
C LEU A 95 -21.48 17.72 30.22
N HIS A 96 -21.13 16.47 29.97
CA HIS A 96 -21.92 15.32 30.38
C HIS A 96 -20.99 14.19 30.83
N VAL A 97 -21.28 13.60 31.97
CA VAL A 97 -20.57 12.44 32.51
C VAL A 97 -21.36 11.18 32.16
N HIS A 98 -20.73 10.27 31.46
CA HIS A 98 -21.26 8.95 31.13
C HIS A 98 -21.17 8.04 32.34
N VAL A 99 -22.25 7.33 32.63
CA VAL A 99 -22.30 6.18 33.54
C VAL A 99 -22.80 4.99 32.72
N ILE A 100 -21.88 4.11 32.35
CA ILE A 100 -22.12 2.97 31.45
C ILE A 100 -22.07 1.69 32.29
N PRO A 101 -23.21 1.02 32.53
CA PRO A 101 -23.23 -0.32 33.12
C PRO A 101 -22.47 -1.33 32.26
N ARG A 102 -21.77 -2.26 32.87
CA ARG A 102 -21.06 -3.35 32.19
C ARG A 102 -21.62 -4.68 32.66
N PHE A 103 -21.77 -5.61 31.74
CA PHE A 103 -22.30 -6.95 31.98
C PHE A 103 -21.27 -7.98 31.56
N ASP A 104 -21.21 -9.11 32.25
CA ASP A 104 -20.32 -10.20 31.84
C ASP A 104 -20.69 -10.66 30.42
N GLY A 105 -19.68 -10.71 29.54
CA GLY A 105 -19.86 -11.08 28.13
C GLY A 105 -20.35 -9.97 27.20
N ASP A 106 -20.49 -8.73 27.68
CA ASP A 106 -20.83 -7.58 26.81
C ASP A 106 -19.70 -7.15 25.86
N MET A 107 -18.49 -7.65 26.08
CA MET A 107 -17.28 -7.40 25.30
C MET A 107 -16.29 -8.55 25.51
N ASP A 108 -15.59 -8.97 24.45
CA ASP A 108 -14.63 -10.08 24.48
C ASP A 108 -13.49 -9.89 25.50
N ASP A 109 -12.93 -8.67 25.61
CA ASP A 109 -11.90 -8.32 26.58
C ASP A 109 -12.12 -6.92 27.18
N PRO A 110 -12.70 -6.80 28.38
CA PRO A 110 -12.98 -5.50 29.00
C PRO A 110 -11.72 -4.80 29.54
N ARG A 111 -10.55 -5.46 29.56
CA ARG A 111 -9.32 -4.90 30.14
C ARG A 111 -8.90 -3.66 29.34
N GLY A 112 -8.53 -2.62 30.07
CA GLY A 112 -8.21 -1.31 29.50
C GLY A 112 -9.29 -0.27 29.71
N GLY A 113 -10.57 -0.65 29.73
CA GLY A 113 -11.69 0.26 29.98
C GLY A 113 -11.57 1.56 29.19
N VAL A 114 -11.42 2.69 29.89
CA VAL A 114 -11.25 4.04 29.31
C VAL A 114 -10.09 4.17 28.32
N ARG A 115 -9.10 3.27 28.33
CA ARG A 115 -7.96 3.28 27.39
C ARG A 115 -8.34 2.88 25.97
N HIS A 116 -9.51 2.26 25.79
CA HIS A 116 -10.07 1.94 24.47
C HIS A 116 -10.51 3.17 23.67
N VAL A 117 -10.34 4.39 24.20
CA VAL A 117 -10.37 5.64 23.39
C VAL A 117 -9.40 5.58 22.21
N ILE A 118 -8.30 4.83 22.34
CA ILE A 118 -7.50 4.35 21.23
C ILE A 118 -7.59 2.82 21.29
N PRO A 119 -8.45 2.17 20.49
CA PRO A 119 -8.77 0.74 20.66
C PRO A 119 -7.55 -0.18 20.75
N SER A 120 -6.50 0.10 19.96
CA SER A 120 -5.25 -0.67 19.96
C SER A 120 -4.40 -0.53 21.23
N LYS A 121 -4.69 0.45 22.10
CA LYS A 121 -3.96 0.71 23.36
C LYS A 121 -4.79 0.40 24.61
N GLY A 122 -5.98 -0.19 24.42
CA GLY A 122 -6.91 -0.56 25.47
C GLY A 122 -6.28 -1.52 26.48
N ASN A 123 -6.03 -2.76 26.07
CA ASN A 123 -5.44 -3.77 26.94
C ASN A 123 -3.91 -3.62 27.02
N TYR A 124 -3.45 -3.01 28.11
CA TYR A 124 -2.03 -2.71 28.36
C TYR A 124 -1.28 -3.77 29.14
N LEU A 125 -2.00 -4.77 29.66
CA LEU A 125 -1.43 -5.95 30.31
C LEU A 125 -1.31 -7.13 29.33
N ALA A 126 -1.81 -6.97 28.10
CA ALA A 126 -1.39 -7.78 26.97
C ALA A 126 0.08 -7.45 26.61
N GLY A 127 1.00 -7.74 27.53
CA GLY A 127 2.42 -7.85 27.27
C GLY A 127 2.74 -9.32 27.02
N GLY A 128 3.10 -9.65 25.78
CA GLY A 128 3.76 -10.91 25.42
C GLY A 128 2.94 -12.18 25.68
N GLY A 129 1.98 -12.50 24.81
CA GLY A 129 1.29 -13.78 24.82
C GLY A 129 0.05 -13.77 23.93
N GLU A 130 0.12 -14.52 22.83
CA GLU A 130 -0.94 -14.66 21.82
C GLU A 130 -2.29 -15.13 22.41
N ALA A 131 -3.38 -14.57 21.89
CA ALA A 131 -4.67 -15.24 21.81
C ALA A 131 -5.16 -15.20 20.35
N PRO A 132 -5.77 -16.29 19.85
CA PRO A 132 -5.88 -16.53 18.41
C PRO A 132 -7.11 -15.84 17.84
N ARG A 133 -6.96 -15.05 16.76
CA ARG A 133 -7.93 -14.84 15.67
C ARG A 133 -7.39 -13.84 14.63
N ALA A 134 -7.25 -14.32 13.38
CA ALA A 134 -6.92 -13.57 12.15
C ALA A 134 -5.68 -12.64 12.22
N GLY A 135 -4.58 -13.14 12.79
CA GLY A 135 -3.35 -12.39 13.02
C GLY A 135 -2.34 -12.54 11.88
N GLY A 136 -2.10 -11.44 11.18
CA GLY A 136 -0.97 -11.25 10.26
C GLY A 136 -0.95 -9.82 9.71
N ASP A 137 -2.08 -9.38 9.15
CA ASP A 137 -2.10 -8.22 8.23
C ASP A 137 -1.99 -6.86 8.94
N SER A 138 -2.57 -6.67 10.14
CA SER A 138 -2.56 -5.37 10.82
C SER A 138 -1.18 -4.95 11.32
N ALA A 139 -0.43 -5.86 11.95
CA ALA A 139 0.89 -5.54 12.51
C ALA A 139 1.90 -5.19 11.42
N PHE A 140 1.83 -5.87 10.27
CA PHE A 140 2.68 -5.58 9.13
C PHE A 140 2.34 -4.22 8.50
N VAL A 141 1.05 -3.93 8.29
CA VAL A 141 0.59 -2.63 7.78
C VAL A 141 1.06 -1.51 8.71
N GLU A 142 0.89 -1.67 10.03
CA GLU A 142 1.35 -0.69 11.02
C GLU A 142 2.86 -0.46 10.96
N LYS A 143 3.67 -1.54 10.87
CA LYS A 143 5.12 -1.42 10.71
C LYS A 143 5.50 -0.77 9.38
N LEU A 144 4.81 -1.10 8.29
CA LEU A 144 5.06 -0.51 6.97
C LEU A 144 4.70 0.98 6.93
N LEU A 145 3.56 1.37 7.51
CA LEU A 145 3.16 2.77 7.65
C LEU A 145 4.14 3.52 8.57
N THR A 146 4.53 2.92 9.69
CA THR A 146 5.55 3.48 10.60
C THR A 146 6.87 3.69 9.87
N LEU A 147 7.30 2.74 9.03
CA LEU A 147 8.49 2.87 8.21
C LEU A 147 8.39 4.08 7.26
N LEU A 148 7.23 4.27 6.62
CA LEU A 148 7.00 5.38 5.70
C LEU A 148 6.87 6.74 6.40
N ASP A 149 6.31 6.78 7.62
CA ASP A 149 6.08 8.00 8.42
C ASP A 149 7.31 8.44 9.21
N GLN A 150 7.95 7.51 9.90
CA GLN A 150 8.98 7.79 10.90
C GLN A 150 10.38 7.39 10.43
N GLY A 151 10.47 6.61 9.35
CA GLY A 151 11.74 6.21 8.76
C GLY A 151 12.58 7.42 8.36
N GLN A 152 13.89 7.34 8.60
CA GLN A 152 14.81 8.34 8.06
C GLN A 152 14.96 8.13 6.55
N PHE A 153 14.42 9.04 5.75
CA PHE A 153 14.61 9.13 4.30
C PHE A 153 15.56 10.29 3.97
N THR A 154 16.87 10.04 4.06
CA THR A 154 17.91 10.99 3.62
C THR A 154 18.10 10.98 2.10
N ALA A 155 17.74 9.87 1.47
CA ALA A 155 17.69 9.64 0.02
C ALA A 155 16.42 8.84 -0.33
N THR A 156 16.11 8.74 -1.62
CA THR A 156 14.93 8.03 -2.10
C THR A 156 15.11 6.51 -2.25
N TYR A 157 16.30 5.97 -1.94
CA TYR A 157 16.61 4.55 -2.09
C TYR A 157 15.68 3.61 -1.32
N LYS A 158 15.21 4.01 -0.13
CA LYS A 158 14.26 3.18 0.64
C LYS A 158 12.94 2.99 -0.08
N PHE A 159 12.45 4.02 -0.78
CA PHE A 159 11.25 3.91 -1.61
C PHE A 159 11.50 2.97 -2.79
N ALA A 160 12.67 3.09 -3.43
CA ALA A 160 13.07 2.21 -4.53
C ALA A 160 13.18 0.74 -4.10
N VAL A 161 13.76 0.46 -2.92
CA VAL A 161 13.83 -0.89 -2.36
C VAL A 161 12.42 -1.43 -2.08
N LEU A 162 11.55 -0.63 -1.45
CA LEU A 162 10.20 -1.09 -1.12
C LEU A 162 9.38 -1.40 -2.39
N LEU A 163 9.37 -0.51 -3.38
CA LEU A 163 8.70 -0.77 -4.65
C LEU A 163 9.31 -1.96 -5.40
N GLY A 164 10.64 -2.06 -5.43
CA GLY A 164 11.32 -3.18 -6.07
C GLY A 164 11.00 -4.52 -5.40
N LEU A 165 10.90 -4.57 -4.07
CA LEU A 165 10.47 -5.78 -3.36
C LEU A 165 9.02 -6.14 -3.65
N VAL A 166 8.11 -5.15 -3.72
CA VAL A 166 6.71 -5.37 -4.13
C VAL A 166 6.65 -5.96 -5.54
N ASP A 167 7.38 -5.37 -6.49
CA ASP A 167 7.44 -5.85 -7.88
C ASP A 167 7.96 -7.29 -7.93
N LEU A 168 9.08 -7.59 -7.25
CA LEU A 168 9.62 -8.95 -7.25
C LEU A 168 8.70 -9.98 -6.59
N CYS A 169 7.95 -9.59 -5.54
CA CYS A 169 6.98 -10.50 -4.93
C CYS A 169 5.82 -10.83 -5.88
N MET A 170 5.42 -9.88 -6.72
CA MET A 170 4.38 -10.10 -7.74
C MET A 170 4.90 -10.93 -8.92
N GLU A 171 6.15 -10.71 -9.32
CA GLU A 171 6.74 -11.26 -10.54
C GLU A 171 7.38 -12.64 -10.39
N HIS A 172 7.72 -13.04 -9.17
CA HIS A 172 8.33 -14.34 -8.85
C HIS A 172 7.40 -15.23 -8.02
N ALA A 173 6.09 -15.06 -8.17
CA ALA A 173 5.14 -15.94 -7.52
C ALA A 173 5.20 -17.37 -8.09
N THR A 174 4.88 -18.34 -7.23
CA THR A 174 4.81 -19.76 -7.61
C THR A 174 3.67 -20.01 -8.59
N ASP A 175 3.63 -21.21 -9.17
CA ASP A 175 2.52 -21.63 -10.04
C ASP A 175 1.16 -21.62 -9.34
N GLN A 176 1.15 -21.67 -8.00
CA GLN A 176 -0.05 -21.56 -7.17
C GLN A 176 -0.40 -20.11 -6.80
N GLY A 177 0.36 -19.12 -7.30
CA GLY A 177 0.18 -17.70 -6.99
C GLY A 177 0.64 -17.28 -5.59
N ALA A 178 1.40 -18.13 -4.90
CA ALA A 178 2.03 -17.79 -3.63
C ALA A 178 3.26 -16.90 -3.88
N ALA A 179 3.46 -15.88 -3.05
CA ALA A 179 4.60 -14.99 -3.12
C ALA A 179 5.92 -15.77 -2.85
N PRO A 180 7.06 -15.33 -3.41
CA PRO A 180 8.34 -15.99 -3.19
C PRO A 180 8.78 -15.90 -1.73
N SER A 181 9.45 -16.93 -1.22
CA SER A 181 10.07 -16.91 0.11
C SER A 181 11.35 -16.07 0.16
N SER A 182 11.97 -15.82 -0.98
CA SER A 182 13.21 -15.06 -1.10
C SER A 182 13.42 -14.52 -2.51
N VAL A 183 14.22 -13.45 -2.61
CA VAL A 183 14.73 -12.86 -3.86
C VAL A 183 16.22 -12.56 -3.71
N THR A 184 16.92 -12.20 -4.79
CA THR A 184 18.34 -11.84 -4.74
C THR A 184 18.55 -10.33 -4.79
N THR A 185 19.69 -9.87 -4.29
CA THR A 185 20.11 -8.46 -4.44
C THR A 185 20.29 -8.06 -5.89
N ALA A 186 20.72 -8.98 -6.77
CA ALA A 186 20.83 -8.76 -8.20
C ALA A 186 19.46 -8.52 -8.86
N GLN A 187 18.43 -9.28 -8.47
CA GLN A 187 17.04 -9.05 -8.91
C GLN A 187 16.55 -7.67 -8.47
N LEU A 188 16.79 -7.30 -7.21
CA LEU A 188 16.40 -6.00 -6.68
C LEU A 188 17.14 -4.85 -7.38
N ALA A 189 18.43 -5.02 -7.69
CA ALA A 189 19.22 -4.03 -8.42
C ALA A 189 18.62 -3.73 -9.80
N GLN A 190 18.12 -4.74 -10.51
CA GLN A 190 17.45 -4.55 -11.80
C GLN A 190 16.14 -3.74 -11.66
N LYS A 191 15.36 -3.98 -10.60
CA LYS A 191 14.15 -3.18 -10.31
C LYS A 191 14.47 -1.74 -9.94
N VAL A 192 15.48 -1.54 -9.10
CA VAL A 192 15.93 -0.20 -8.73
C VAL A 192 16.46 0.56 -9.95
N LEU A 193 17.19 -0.11 -10.86
CA LEU A 193 17.59 0.47 -12.14
C LEU A 193 16.38 0.91 -12.97
N ALA A 194 15.35 0.07 -13.11
CA ALA A 194 14.13 0.41 -13.84
C ALA A 194 13.40 1.63 -13.25
N LEU A 195 13.30 1.71 -11.91
CA LEU A 195 12.66 2.83 -11.23
C LEU A 195 13.42 4.16 -11.43
N TYR A 196 14.75 4.15 -11.37
CA TYR A 196 15.55 5.37 -11.54
C TYR A 196 15.87 5.72 -13.00
N TRP A 197 15.72 4.79 -13.95
CA TRP A 197 16.03 5.01 -15.36
C TRP A 197 15.36 6.25 -15.97
N PRO A 198 14.03 6.46 -15.84
CA PRO A 198 13.39 7.66 -16.36
C PRO A 198 13.82 8.93 -15.60
N GLN A 199 14.08 8.78 -14.30
CA GLN A 199 14.47 9.87 -13.40
C GLN A 199 15.89 10.39 -13.65
N ALA A 200 16.72 9.64 -14.41
CA ALA A 200 18.07 10.03 -14.82
C ALA A 200 18.10 10.99 -16.02
N THR A 201 16.94 11.51 -16.43
CA THR A 201 16.78 12.51 -17.49
C THR A 201 16.40 13.87 -16.91
N ALA A 202 16.49 14.93 -17.72
CA ALA A 202 16.16 16.27 -17.28
C ALA A 202 14.64 16.42 -17.07
N TYR A 203 14.24 16.97 -15.92
CA TYR A 203 12.86 17.35 -15.66
C TYR A 203 12.51 18.59 -16.47
N ARG A 204 11.40 18.54 -17.22
CA ARG A 204 11.04 19.59 -18.19
C ARG A 204 10.99 20.99 -17.57
N ALA A 205 10.43 21.12 -16.37
CA ALA A 205 10.23 22.43 -15.75
C ALA A 205 11.55 23.10 -15.32
N THR A 206 12.58 22.32 -14.99
CA THR A 206 13.87 22.84 -14.52
C THR A 206 15.01 22.67 -15.53
N ALA A 207 14.79 21.90 -16.60
CA ALA A 207 15.81 21.47 -17.56
C ALA A 207 17.03 20.79 -16.91
N THR A 208 16.87 20.25 -15.71
CA THR A 208 17.93 19.60 -14.92
C THR A 208 17.47 18.25 -14.40
N VAL A 209 18.42 17.34 -14.14
CA VAL A 209 18.13 16.09 -13.45
C VAL A 209 17.82 16.39 -11.98
N LEU A 210 16.71 15.88 -11.46
CA LEU A 210 16.28 16.16 -10.10
C LEU A 210 17.13 15.42 -9.07
N ARG A 211 17.45 16.11 -7.98
CA ARG A 211 18.18 15.54 -6.84
C ARG A 211 17.34 14.49 -6.14
N GLN A 212 17.98 13.37 -5.82
CA GLN A 212 17.37 12.21 -5.16
C GLN A 212 17.97 11.95 -3.75
N SER A 213 18.93 12.77 -3.32
CA SER A 213 19.52 12.72 -1.98
C SER A 213 19.93 14.10 -1.44
N ALA A 214 20.00 14.23 -0.12
CA ALA A 214 20.39 15.47 0.57
C ALA A 214 21.92 15.67 0.70
N GLY A 215 22.75 14.78 0.15
CA GLY A 215 24.20 14.75 0.35
C GLY A 215 24.97 15.93 -0.27
N LYS A 216 26.23 16.11 0.18
CA LYS A 216 27.19 17.08 -0.39
C LYS A 216 27.63 16.72 -1.81
N GLN A 217 27.63 15.43 -2.17
CA GLN A 217 27.68 15.02 -3.58
C GLN A 217 26.33 15.37 -4.22
N GLN A 218 26.35 16.07 -5.37
CA GLN A 218 25.16 16.66 -5.98
C GLN A 218 24.02 15.65 -6.23
N ASP A 219 24.35 14.37 -6.43
CA ASP A 219 23.42 13.31 -6.81
C ASP A 219 23.49 12.07 -5.91
N ALA A 220 22.38 11.33 -5.87
CA ALA A 220 22.37 9.97 -5.36
C ALA A 220 23.27 9.06 -6.21
N LYS A 221 24.21 8.32 -5.59
CA LYS A 221 25.15 7.40 -6.26
C LYS A 221 24.54 6.54 -7.37
N ILE A 222 23.39 5.91 -7.15
CA ILE A 222 22.71 5.08 -8.19
C ILE A 222 22.34 5.93 -9.40
N LEU A 223 21.79 7.13 -9.17
CA LEU A 223 21.42 8.05 -10.24
C LEU A 223 22.66 8.50 -11.03
N SER A 224 23.77 8.80 -10.35
CA SER A 224 25.04 9.14 -11.01
C SER A 224 25.56 8.00 -11.89
N LEU A 225 25.50 6.75 -11.40
CA LEU A 225 25.90 5.56 -12.17
C LEU A 225 25.05 5.40 -13.44
N ILE A 226 23.73 5.60 -13.32
CA ILE A 226 22.81 5.54 -14.46
C ILE A 226 23.12 6.66 -15.45
N ARG A 227 23.34 7.90 -14.99
CA ARG A 227 23.67 9.05 -15.86
C ARG A 227 24.97 8.82 -16.63
N GLU A 228 26.00 8.30 -15.95
CA GLU A 228 27.28 7.95 -16.58
C GLU A 228 27.06 6.93 -17.70
N PHE A 229 26.36 5.84 -17.40
CA PHE A 229 26.02 4.83 -18.40
C PHE A 229 25.21 5.41 -19.58
N ARG A 230 24.20 6.25 -19.29
CA ARG A 230 23.37 6.88 -20.32
C ARG A 230 24.20 7.76 -21.26
N SER A 231 25.14 8.53 -20.72
CA SER A 231 25.98 9.40 -21.55
C SER A 231 26.80 8.65 -22.61
N GLN A 232 27.12 7.37 -22.33
CA GLN A 232 27.94 6.53 -23.21
C GLN A 232 27.10 5.62 -24.12
N HIS A 233 25.94 5.15 -23.64
CA HIS A 233 25.19 4.05 -24.29
C HIS A 233 23.70 4.36 -24.55
N ALA A 234 23.18 5.48 -24.05
CA ALA A 234 21.78 5.88 -24.22
C ALA A 234 21.61 7.42 -24.17
N PRO A 235 22.27 8.18 -25.08
CA PRO A 235 22.33 9.63 -25.01
C PRO A 235 20.96 10.29 -25.29
N ASP A 236 20.08 9.63 -26.04
CA ASP A 236 18.70 10.07 -26.21
C ASP A 236 17.90 9.80 -24.93
N ALA A 237 17.26 10.85 -24.40
CA ALA A 237 16.38 10.80 -23.24
C ALA A 237 15.27 9.75 -23.39
N SER A 238 14.77 9.54 -24.62
CA SER A 238 13.70 8.59 -24.94
C SER A 238 14.13 7.11 -24.92
N THR A 239 15.43 6.83 -24.85
CA THR A 239 15.96 5.47 -24.84
C THR A 239 15.45 4.71 -23.62
N THR A 240 14.72 3.62 -23.86
CA THR A 240 14.24 2.70 -22.81
C THR A 240 15.39 1.90 -22.20
N LEU A 241 15.22 1.44 -20.96
CA LEU A 241 16.20 0.58 -20.28
C LEU A 241 16.48 -0.71 -21.08
N ALA A 242 15.44 -1.33 -21.65
CA ALA A 242 15.57 -2.56 -22.44
C ALA A 242 16.48 -2.36 -23.67
N ARG A 243 16.25 -1.30 -24.45
CA ARG A 243 17.12 -0.93 -25.58
C ARG A 243 18.55 -0.65 -25.17
N ALA A 244 18.73 0.10 -24.09
CA ALA A 244 20.04 0.41 -23.54
C ALA A 244 20.81 -0.86 -23.10
N ARG A 245 20.12 -1.81 -22.45
CA ARG A 245 20.65 -3.13 -22.09
C ARG A 245 21.04 -3.95 -23.32
N ALA A 246 20.20 -3.98 -24.35
CA ALA A 246 20.46 -4.72 -25.58
C ALA A 246 21.64 -4.13 -26.38
N ALA A 247 21.80 -2.81 -26.38
CA ALA A 247 22.87 -2.14 -27.10
C ALA A 247 24.26 -2.34 -26.46
N ALA A 248 24.33 -2.48 -25.13
CA ALA A 248 25.59 -2.60 -24.41
C ALA A 248 25.51 -3.60 -23.24
N PRO A 249 25.30 -4.91 -23.50
CA PRO A 249 25.00 -5.90 -22.46
C PRO A 249 26.11 -6.04 -21.40
N GLY A 250 27.39 -6.02 -21.80
CA GLY A 250 28.52 -6.10 -20.86
C GLY A 250 28.63 -4.89 -19.94
N ALA A 251 28.49 -3.68 -20.49
CA ALA A 251 28.48 -2.44 -19.71
C ALA A 251 27.25 -2.37 -18.80
N PHE A 252 26.10 -2.86 -19.26
CA PHE A 252 24.87 -2.93 -18.47
C PHE A 252 24.99 -3.91 -17.30
N ALA A 253 25.62 -5.06 -17.51
CA ALA A 253 25.94 -6.00 -16.43
C ALA A 253 26.86 -5.37 -15.38
N ALA A 254 27.89 -4.62 -15.82
CA ALA A 254 28.76 -3.87 -14.93
C ALA A 254 28.02 -2.77 -14.15
N LEU A 255 27.11 -2.03 -14.79
CA LEU A 255 26.23 -1.06 -14.13
C LEU A 255 25.36 -1.75 -13.07
N THR A 256 24.72 -2.87 -13.43
CA THR A 256 23.85 -3.64 -12.53
C THR A 256 24.62 -4.09 -11.30
N ARG A 257 25.84 -4.59 -11.47
CA ARG A 257 26.71 -5.01 -10.36
C ARG A 257 27.10 -3.85 -9.43
N LYS A 258 27.38 -2.66 -9.99
CA LYS A 258 27.66 -1.46 -9.18
C LYS A 258 26.42 -0.99 -8.40
N VAL A 259 25.23 -1.09 -8.98
CA VAL A 259 23.96 -0.77 -8.29
C VAL A 259 23.66 -1.81 -7.21
N GLU A 260 23.85 -3.09 -7.50
CA GLU A 260 23.72 -4.18 -6.52
C GLU A 260 24.63 -3.95 -5.31
N TRP A 261 25.92 -3.69 -5.56
CA TRP A 261 26.85 -3.32 -4.50
C TRP A 261 26.38 -2.11 -3.70
N THR A 262 25.91 -1.06 -4.39
CA THR A 262 25.37 0.13 -3.72
C THR A 262 24.24 -0.27 -2.77
N LEU A 263 23.30 -1.12 -3.19
CA LEU A 263 22.19 -1.57 -2.34
C LEU A 263 22.64 -2.42 -1.15
N ILE A 264 23.63 -3.30 -1.35
CA ILE A 264 24.22 -4.18 -0.32
C ILE A 264 24.88 -3.34 0.77
N ASP A 265 25.74 -2.40 0.37
CA ASP A 265 26.37 -1.44 1.27
C ASP A 265 25.28 -0.62 1.96
N MET A 266 24.41 0.04 1.19
CA MET A 266 23.26 0.81 1.64
C MET A 266 22.21 1.04 0.52
N PRO A 267 20.92 0.71 0.72
CA PRO A 267 20.26 0.88 2.01
C PRO A 267 19.75 -0.43 2.64
N LEU A 268 20.04 -1.60 2.08
CA LEU A 268 19.41 -2.87 2.50
C LEU A 268 19.48 -3.12 4.02
N PRO A 269 20.61 -2.89 4.71
CA PRO A 269 20.67 -3.05 6.17
C PRO A 269 19.76 -2.09 6.95
N ARG A 270 19.37 -0.95 6.36
CA ARG A 270 18.57 0.09 7.03
C ARG A 270 17.17 0.30 6.45
N ALA A 271 16.82 -0.41 5.37
CA ALA A 271 15.61 -0.09 4.63
C ALA A 271 14.33 -0.41 5.41
N GLN A 272 14.41 -1.31 6.41
CA GLN A 272 13.29 -1.71 7.27
C GLN A 272 13.39 -1.20 8.72
N MET A 273 14.32 -0.28 9.02
CA MET A 273 14.48 0.24 10.39
C MET A 273 13.37 1.23 10.78
N LEU A 274 12.65 0.92 11.87
CA LEU A 274 11.53 1.71 12.37
C LEU A 274 11.93 2.80 13.40
N SER A 275 13.10 2.69 14.05
CA SER A 275 13.53 3.64 15.09
C SER A 275 14.94 4.18 14.87
N ARG A 276 15.20 5.36 15.44
CA ARG A 276 16.54 5.98 15.45
C ARG A 276 17.53 5.32 16.42
N ARG A 277 17.05 4.47 17.35
CA ARG A 277 17.87 3.88 18.43
C ARG A 277 18.66 2.64 18.00
N GLY A 278 18.46 2.16 16.77
CA GLY A 278 19.33 1.13 16.20
C GLY A 278 19.03 -0.31 16.63
N ASP A 279 17.82 -0.57 17.13
CA ASP A 279 17.32 -1.94 17.26
C ASP A 279 16.95 -2.44 15.86
N GLU A 280 17.57 -3.54 15.43
CA GLU A 280 17.26 -4.19 14.16
C GLU A 280 15.91 -4.93 14.27
N ASP A 281 14.79 -4.19 14.26
CA ASP A 281 13.47 -4.77 14.06
C ASP A 281 13.28 -5.09 12.57
N ARG A 282 13.77 -6.27 12.17
CA ARG A 282 13.63 -6.80 10.81
C ARG A 282 12.26 -7.45 10.65
N PHE A 283 11.33 -6.74 10.02
CA PHE A 283 9.97 -7.21 9.82
C PHE A 283 9.65 -7.62 8.39
N LEU A 284 10.41 -7.14 7.40
CA LEU A 284 10.20 -7.47 5.98
C LEU A 284 11.02 -8.69 5.56
N TYR A 285 12.32 -8.66 5.84
CA TYR A 285 13.26 -9.66 5.34
C TYR A 285 14.50 -9.83 6.23
N GLU A 286 15.20 -10.94 6.05
CA GLU A 286 16.52 -11.24 6.59
C GLU A 286 17.58 -11.22 5.48
N ILE A 287 18.76 -10.75 5.83
CA ILE A 287 19.99 -10.78 5.03
C ILE A 287 21.15 -11.19 5.95
N SER A 288 22.22 -11.74 5.38
CA SER A 288 23.35 -12.32 6.14
C SER A 288 24.32 -11.30 6.73
N TRP A 289 24.07 -9.99 6.53
CA TRP A 289 24.88 -8.91 7.09
C TRP A 289 24.03 -7.87 7.83
N THR A 290 24.68 -6.97 8.56
CA THR A 290 24.01 -5.98 9.43
C THR A 290 24.64 -4.59 9.25
N VAL A 291 24.07 -3.57 9.88
CA VAL A 291 24.73 -2.25 9.94
C VAL A 291 26.01 -2.30 10.80
N ARG A 292 26.08 -3.22 11.78
CA ARG A 292 27.20 -3.37 12.71
C ARG A 292 28.31 -4.27 12.15
N GLU A 293 27.94 -5.19 11.28
CA GLU A 293 28.81 -6.14 10.59
C GLU A 293 28.58 -5.96 9.08
N PRO A 294 29.15 -4.89 8.48
CA PRO A 294 28.98 -4.60 7.06
C PRO A 294 29.83 -5.54 6.20
N VAL A 295 29.37 -5.76 4.97
CA VAL A 295 30.10 -6.49 3.92
C VAL A 295 31.07 -5.53 3.24
N THR A 296 32.23 -6.01 2.82
CA THR A 296 33.19 -5.27 1.99
C THR A 296 33.01 -5.59 0.50
N GLU A 297 33.44 -4.67 -0.39
CA GLU A 297 33.32 -4.89 -1.84
C GLU A 297 34.12 -6.13 -2.30
N GLY A 298 35.22 -6.44 -1.60
CA GLY A 298 36.02 -7.63 -1.84
C GLY A 298 35.29 -8.93 -1.48
N GLU A 299 34.45 -8.93 -0.44
CA GLU A 299 33.62 -10.08 -0.05
C GLU A 299 32.44 -10.28 -1.01
N PHE A 300 31.73 -9.21 -1.39
CA PHE A 300 30.74 -9.25 -2.47
C PHE A 300 31.34 -9.75 -3.80
N GLY A 301 32.62 -9.44 -4.01
CA GLY A 301 33.36 -9.87 -5.19
C GLY A 301 33.59 -11.39 -5.27
N ARG A 302 33.43 -12.13 -4.17
CA ARG A 302 33.64 -13.57 -4.12
C ARG A 302 32.41 -14.31 -4.65
N GLY A 303 32.63 -15.46 -5.27
CA GLY A 303 31.56 -16.27 -5.87
C GLY A 303 30.63 -16.96 -4.87
N ASP A 304 30.94 -16.90 -3.58
CA ASP A 304 30.22 -17.55 -2.48
C ASP A 304 29.43 -16.58 -1.57
N PHE A 305 29.36 -15.30 -1.94
CA PHE A 305 28.60 -14.30 -1.18
C PHE A 305 27.10 -14.62 -1.14
N ASP A 306 26.52 -14.69 0.07
CA ASP A 306 25.07 -14.91 0.26
C ASP A 306 24.28 -13.65 -0.10
N ASN A 307 23.90 -13.54 -1.38
CA ASN A 307 23.19 -12.40 -1.94
C ASN A 307 21.66 -12.51 -1.86
N VAL A 308 21.15 -13.35 -0.94
CA VAL A 308 19.73 -13.68 -0.81
C VAL A 308 19.04 -12.81 0.24
N ILE A 309 17.95 -12.17 -0.17
CA ILE A 309 16.98 -11.47 0.68
C ILE A 309 15.86 -12.45 1.00
N ARG A 310 15.81 -12.94 2.24
CA ARG A 310 14.83 -13.95 2.69
C ARG A 310 13.66 -13.25 3.37
N PHE A 311 12.44 -13.38 2.87
CA PHE A 311 11.30 -12.72 3.48
C PHE A 311 10.96 -13.35 4.84
N ARG A 312 10.54 -12.50 5.79
CA ARG A 312 9.92 -12.99 7.04
C ARG A 312 8.61 -13.70 6.70
N ALA A 313 8.20 -14.64 7.54
CA ALA A 313 6.97 -15.40 7.32
C ALA A 313 5.77 -14.46 7.09
N GLY A 314 5.06 -14.63 5.98
CA GLY A 314 3.90 -13.80 5.59
C GLY A 314 4.23 -12.41 5.02
N ALA A 315 5.48 -11.93 5.09
CA ALA A 315 5.81 -10.57 4.64
C ALA A 315 5.62 -10.39 3.12
N ALA A 316 6.11 -11.32 2.31
CA ALA A 316 5.95 -11.28 0.85
C ALA A 316 4.47 -11.36 0.43
N GLU A 317 3.70 -12.22 1.12
CA GLU A 317 2.25 -12.37 0.93
C GLU A 317 1.50 -11.06 1.18
N GLN A 318 1.91 -10.33 2.22
CA GLN A 318 1.31 -9.04 2.58
C GLN A 318 1.74 -7.91 1.66
N LEU A 319 3.00 -7.89 1.21
CA LEU A 319 3.45 -6.95 0.17
C LEU A 319 2.60 -7.09 -1.09
N VAL A 320 2.30 -8.32 -1.50
CA VAL A 320 1.42 -8.62 -2.63
C VAL A 320 -0.01 -8.17 -2.37
N ALA A 321 -0.59 -8.55 -1.23
CA ALA A 321 -1.97 -8.19 -0.88
C ALA A 321 -2.18 -6.67 -0.82
N LEU A 322 -1.17 -5.94 -0.37
CA LEU A 322 -1.22 -4.49 -0.20
C LEU A 322 -0.65 -3.72 -1.38
N ALA A 323 -0.14 -4.37 -2.44
CA ALA A 323 0.58 -3.73 -3.54
C ALA A 323 -0.19 -2.55 -4.16
N SER A 324 -1.50 -2.70 -4.34
CA SER A 324 -2.37 -1.65 -4.91
C SER A 324 -2.54 -0.41 -4.02
N VAL A 325 -2.28 -0.54 -2.72
CA VAL A 325 -2.33 0.57 -1.74
C VAL A 325 -0.92 1.10 -1.48
N VAL A 326 0.05 0.21 -1.31
CA VAL A 326 1.44 0.57 -0.99
C VAL A 326 2.07 1.34 -2.13
N ARG A 327 1.88 0.93 -3.39
CA ARG A 327 2.52 1.58 -4.53
C ARG A 327 2.16 3.07 -4.64
N PRO A 328 0.87 3.47 -4.71
CA PRO A 328 0.51 4.89 -4.78
C PRO A 328 1.02 5.70 -3.57
N VAL A 329 0.94 5.14 -2.36
CA VAL A 329 1.41 5.82 -1.14
C VAL A 329 2.93 6.05 -1.18
N VAL A 330 3.69 5.04 -1.60
CA VAL A 330 5.15 5.13 -1.72
C VAL A 330 5.56 6.10 -2.83
N GLN A 331 4.91 6.03 -3.99
CA GLN A 331 5.16 6.94 -5.11
C GLN A 331 4.91 8.40 -4.71
N ARG A 332 3.76 8.68 -4.08
CA ARG A 332 3.44 10.03 -3.59
C ARG A 332 4.47 10.54 -2.58
N ARG A 333 4.84 9.72 -1.59
CA ARG A 333 5.87 10.11 -0.60
C ARG A 333 7.25 10.31 -1.22
N TRP A 334 7.60 9.51 -2.23
CA TRP A 334 8.83 9.70 -2.98
C TRP A 334 8.78 11.03 -3.75
N ALA A 335 7.69 11.33 -4.46
CA ALA A 335 7.50 12.60 -5.17
C ALA A 335 7.63 13.80 -4.21
N ALA A 336 6.94 13.76 -3.06
CA ALA A 336 7.06 14.76 -1.99
C ALA A 336 8.51 14.92 -1.53
N LYS A 337 9.25 13.81 -1.36
CA LYS A 337 10.67 13.87 -0.97
C LYS A 337 11.53 14.51 -2.05
N VAL A 338 11.28 14.22 -3.33
CA VAL A 338 12.01 14.83 -4.45
C VAL A 338 11.71 16.33 -4.52
N ALA A 339 10.46 16.75 -4.37
CA ALA A 339 10.10 18.16 -4.28
C ALA A 339 10.85 18.87 -3.14
N GLN A 340 10.90 18.27 -1.94
CA GLN A 340 11.65 18.80 -0.81
C GLN A 340 13.16 18.96 -1.08
N LEU A 341 13.76 18.05 -1.86
CA LEU A 341 15.17 18.09 -2.22
C LEU A 341 15.49 19.12 -3.34
N ASN A 342 14.47 19.54 -4.09
CA ASN A 342 14.60 20.40 -5.25
C ASN A 342 13.68 21.61 -5.06
N THR A 343 14.15 22.61 -4.30
CA THR A 343 13.35 23.78 -3.88
C THR A 343 12.71 24.59 -5.01
N SER A 344 13.17 24.43 -6.25
CA SER A 344 12.61 25.05 -7.45
C SER A 344 11.43 24.26 -8.05
N VAL A 345 11.09 23.10 -7.50
CA VAL A 345 10.02 22.22 -7.98
C VAL A 345 8.92 22.17 -6.92
N VAL A 346 7.69 22.47 -7.33
CA VAL A 346 6.51 22.28 -6.49
C VAL A 346 6.04 20.84 -6.64
N GLU A 347 5.59 20.23 -5.55
CA GLU A 347 4.91 18.94 -5.59
C GLU A 347 3.58 19.11 -6.32
N ASP A 348 3.52 18.66 -7.58
CA ASP A 348 2.31 18.65 -8.39
C ASP A 348 2.25 17.39 -9.29
N ALA A 349 1.15 17.25 -10.03
CA ALA A 349 0.89 16.08 -10.87
C ALA A 349 1.97 15.85 -11.96
N GLN A 350 2.67 16.91 -12.42
CA GLN A 350 3.71 16.78 -13.44
C GLN A 350 4.97 16.12 -12.88
N LEU A 351 5.27 16.33 -11.60
CA LEU A 351 6.39 15.68 -10.92
C LEU A 351 6.12 14.17 -10.74
N GLU A 352 4.92 13.80 -10.28
CA GLU A 352 4.54 12.39 -10.16
C GLU A 352 4.57 11.68 -11.52
N GLU A 353 4.05 12.33 -12.56
CA GLU A 353 4.09 11.83 -13.94
C GLU A 353 5.53 11.69 -14.47
N PHE A 354 6.43 12.61 -14.15
CA PHE A 354 7.83 12.48 -14.53
C PHE A 354 8.54 11.33 -13.80
N LEU A 355 8.28 11.16 -12.50
CA LEU A 355 8.99 10.17 -11.67
C LEU A 355 8.48 8.74 -11.88
N PHE A 356 7.17 8.59 -12.05
CA PHE A 356 6.47 7.30 -12.08
C PHE A 356 5.44 7.18 -13.19
N GLY A 357 5.09 8.29 -13.83
CA GLY A 357 4.16 8.28 -14.93
C GLY A 357 4.70 7.38 -16.04
N ALA A 358 3.75 6.77 -16.73
CA ALA A 358 4.04 6.11 -17.97
C ALA A 358 4.52 7.19 -18.94
N THR A 359 5.83 7.34 -19.11
CA THR A 359 6.29 7.70 -20.45
C THR A 359 5.81 6.54 -21.30
N ARG A 360 4.59 6.65 -21.86
CA ARG A 360 3.98 5.57 -22.65
C ARG A 360 4.94 5.39 -23.81
N VAL A 361 5.83 4.40 -23.67
CA VAL A 361 6.71 4.00 -24.74
C VAL A 361 5.77 3.71 -25.89
N SER A 362 5.93 4.44 -26.99
CA SER A 362 5.05 4.28 -28.12
C SER A 362 4.98 2.80 -28.47
N LEU A 363 3.79 2.20 -28.41
CA LEU A 363 3.57 0.79 -28.73
C LEU A 363 3.66 0.53 -30.25
N ALA A 364 3.90 1.57 -31.05
CA ALA A 364 4.04 1.49 -32.50
C ALA A 364 5.00 0.39 -32.99
N PRO A 365 6.17 0.14 -32.37
CA PRO A 365 7.11 -0.90 -32.83
C PRO A 365 6.55 -2.33 -32.75
N VAL A 366 5.63 -2.59 -31.83
CA VAL A 366 5.05 -3.93 -31.61
C VAL A 366 3.62 -4.06 -32.12
N ARG A 367 2.94 -2.95 -32.44
CA ARG A 367 1.53 -2.93 -32.84
C ARG A 367 1.24 -3.79 -34.07
N ALA A 368 1.93 -3.56 -35.20
CA ALA A 368 1.64 -4.30 -36.42
C ALA A 368 1.95 -5.81 -36.29
N PRO A 369 3.10 -6.23 -35.73
CA PRO A 369 3.36 -7.65 -35.49
C PRO A 369 2.34 -8.32 -34.55
N LEU A 370 1.87 -7.62 -33.51
CA LEU A 370 0.84 -8.15 -32.61
C LEU A 370 -0.52 -8.35 -33.31
N ILE A 371 -0.89 -7.46 -34.22
CA ILE A 371 -2.11 -7.58 -35.03
C ILE A 371 -2.01 -8.78 -35.98
N GLU A 372 -0.85 -8.94 -36.62
CA GLU A 372 -0.57 -10.07 -37.53
C GLU A 372 -0.60 -11.40 -36.78
N LEU A 373 0.03 -11.47 -35.60
CA LEU A 373 0.03 -12.66 -34.74
C LEU A 373 -1.38 -13.15 -34.39
N HIS A 374 -2.34 -12.22 -34.31
CA HIS A 374 -3.73 -12.48 -33.96
C HIS A 374 -4.67 -12.42 -35.18
N ASP A 375 -4.15 -12.68 -36.38
CA ASP A 375 -4.92 -12.79 -37.64
C ASP A 375 -5.82 -11.57 -37.93
N ALA A 376 -5.35 -10.38 -37.56
CA ALA A 376 -6.12 -9.14 -37.63
C ALA A 376 -7.50 -9.24 -36.94
N ARG A 377 -7.56 -9.92 -35.80
CA ARG A 377 -8.75 -10.01 -34.94
C ARG A 377 -8.54 -9.32 -33.60
N CYS A 378 -9.63 -8.85 -33.03
CA CYS A 378 -9.65 -8.31 -31.67
C CYS A 378 -9.50 -9.47 -30.69
N PHE A 379 -8.55 -9.34 -29.78
CA PHE A 379 -8.28 -10.35 -28.76
C PHE A 379 -9.51 -10.67 -27.91
N TYR A 380 -10.32 -9.67 -27.57
CA TYR A 380 -11.47 -9.83 -26.68
C TYR A 380 -12.69 -10.42 -27.40
N CYS A 381 -13.23 -9.72 -28.41
CA CYS A 381 -14.48 -10.14 -29.07
C CYS A 381 -14.29 -11.10 -30.26
N GLY A 382 -13.05 -11.35 -30.69
CA GLY A 382 -12.73 -12.19 -31.86
C GLY A 382 -13.12 -11.60 -33.22
N GLY A 383 -13.75 -10.41 -33.25
CA GLY A 383 -14.16 -9.73 -34.47
C GLY A 383 -12.96 -9.21 -35.28
N LYS A 384 -13.14 -9.02 -36.60
CA LYS A 384 -12.11 -8.47 -37.48
C LYS A 384 -11.75 -7.04 -37.09
N LEU A 385 -10.45 -6.73 -37.06
CA LEU A 385 -9.93 -5.40 -36.81
C LEU A 385 -10.03 -4.55 -38.08
N GLY A 386 -10.41 -3.29 -37.90
CA GLY A 386 -10.48 -2.29 -38.96
C GLY A 386 -9.16 -1.52 -39.12
N ARG A 387 -9.25 -0.29 -39.63
CA ARG A 387 -8.08 0.62 -39.69
C ARG A 387 -7.66 1.12 -38.31
N ASP A 388 -8.63 1.38 -37.43
CA ASP A 388 -8.40 1.83 -36.07
C ASP A 388 -8.33 0.62 -35.12
N VAL A 389 -7.16 0.42 -34.51
CA VAL A 389 -6.84 -0.73 -33.66
C VAL A 389 -6.03 -0.28 -32.46
N ASP A 390 -6.47 -0.60 -31.26
CA ASP A 390 -5.68 -0.35 -30.07
C ASP A 390 -4.81 -1.55 -29.72
N VAL A 391 -3.75 -1.29 -28.94
CA VAL A 391 -3.01 -2.32 -28.23
C VAL A 391 -3.29 -2.08 -26.75
N ASP A 392 -3.97 -3.04 -26.12
CA ASP A 392 -4.34 -2.99 -24.72
C ASP A 392 -3.31 -3.76 -23.86
N HIS A 393 -3.20 -3.36 -22.60
CA HIS A 393 -2.54 -4.11 -21.55
C HIS A 393 -3.55 -5.08 -20.94
N PHE A 394 -3.38 -6.38 -21.22
CA PHE A 394 -4.29 -7.44 -20.77
C PHE A 394 -4.49 -7.39 -19.24
N ILE A 395 -3.39 -7.42 -18.49
CA ILE A 395 -3.34 -7.00 -17.09
C ILE A 395 -3.25 -5.48 -17.10
N ALA A 396 -4.32 -4.84 -16.61
CA ALA A 396 -4.43 -3.39 -16.63
C ALA A 396 -3.24 -2.69 -15.97
N TRP A 397 -2.79 -1.59 -16.57
CA TRP A 397 -1.66 -0.79 -16.11
C TRP A 397 -1.80 -0.35 -14.64
N ALA A 398 -3.02 0.00 -14.22
CA ALA A 398 -3.32 0.37 -12.83
C ALA A 398 -3.05 -0.76 -11.81
N ARG A 399 -2.93 -2.02 -12.26
CA ARG A 399 -2.64 -3.19 -11.42
C ARG A 399 -1.15 -3.53 -11.44
N HIS A 400 -0.55 -3.57 -12.63
CA HIS A 400 0.87 -3.83 -12.79
C HIS A 400 1.39 -3.11 -14.05
N PRO A 401 2.18 -2.03 -13.89
CA PRO A 401 2.65 -1.22 -15.01
C PRO A 401 3.81 -1.91 -15.74
N GLU A 402 3.47 -2.72 -16.75
CA GLU A 402 4.43 -3.50 -17.54
C GLU A 402 4.13 -3.41 -19.04
N ASN A 403 5.17 -3.26 -19.86
CA ASN A 403 5.05 -3.18 -21.32
C ASN A 403 5.50 -4.44 -22.06
N ALA A 404 5.79 -5.55 -21.36
CA ALA A 404 6.21 -6.79 -21.99
C ALA A 404 5.20 -7.24 -23.06
N VAL A 405 5.68 -7.74 -24.20
CA VAL A 405 4.83 -8.10 -25.36
C VAL A 405 3.74 -9.12 -25.01
N GLU A 406 3.96 -9.95 -24.00
CA GLU A 406 3.02 -10.94 -23.50
C GLU A 406 1.79 -10.29 -22.88
N ASN A 407 1.96 -9.16 -22.19
CA ASN A 407 0.86 -8.39 -21.62
C ASN A 407 0.14 -7.50 -22.65
N LEU A 408 0.64 -7.41 -23.88
CA LEU A 408 0.05 -6.58 -24.94
C LEU A 408 -0.83 -7.40 -25.88
N VAL A 409 -2.06 -6.95 -26.09
CA VAL A 409 -3.04 -7.62 -26.97
C VAL A 409 -3.71 -6.63 -27.94
N PRO A 410 -3.91 -7.00 -29.22
CA PRO A 410 -4.62 -6.13 -30.16
C PRO A 410 -6.12 -6.12 -29.86
N ALA A 411 -6.75 -4.96 -29.82
CA ALA A 411 -8.16 -4.82 -29.46
C ALA A 411 -8.88 -3.75 -30.30
N HIS A 412 -10.20 -3.89 -30.44
CA HIS A 412 -11.02 -2.77 -30.91
C HIS A 412 -10.97 -1.62 -29.90
N PRO A 413 -10.99 -0.36 -30.35
CA PRO A 413 -11.04 0.79 -29.44
C PRO A 413 -12.18 0.71 -28.42
N GLY A 414 -13.38 0.31 -28.85
CA GLY A 414 -14.52 0.15 -27.94
C GLY A 414 -14.38 -1.02 -26.94
N CYS A 415 -13.65 -2.09 -27.29
CA CYS A 415 -13.36 -3.17 -26.33
C CYS A 415 -12.31 -2.72 -25.31
N ASN A 416 -11.25 -2.06 -25.79
CA ASN A 416 -10.19 -1.49 -24.97
C ASN A 416 -10.74 -0.46 -23.98
N GLU A 417 -11.52 0.51 -24.47
CA GLU A 417 -12.18 1.53 -23.65
C GLU A 417 -13.17 0.91 -22.65
N SER A 418 -13.96 -0.08 -23.08
CA SER A 418 -14.90 -0.74 -22.17
C SER A 418 -14.22 -1.58 -21.09
N LYS A 419 -13.07 -2.21 -21.39
CA LYS A 419 -12.30 -2.95 -20.41
C LYS A 419 -11.62 -1.98 -19.43
N SER A 420 -10.96 -0.94 -19.95
CA SER A 420 -10.27 0.07 -19.13
C SER A 420 -9.39 -0.60 -18.05
N ASP A 421 -9.58 -0.23 -16.78
CA ASP A 421 -8.87 -0.77 -15.62
C ASP A 421 -9.50 -2.05 -15.02
N HIS A 422 -10.53 -2.61 -15.66
CA HIS A 422 -11.15 -3.85 -15.22
C HIS A 422 -10.27 -5.06 -15.54
N LEU A 423 -10.28 -6.05 -14.63
CA LEU A 423 -9.70 -7.37 -14.89
C LEU A 423 -10.64 -8.17 -15.79
N ALA A 424 -10.06 -8.96 -16.69
CA ALA A 424 -10.83 -9.71 -17.68
C ALA A 424 -11.41 -11.01 -17.09
N ALA A 425 -12.56 -11.44 -17.62
CA ALA A 425 -13.25 -12.69 -17.30
C ALA A 425 -12.36 -13.92 -17.51
N ALA A 426 -12.71 -15.04 -16.86
CA ALA A 426 -11.90 -16.26 -16.89
C ALA A 426 -11.68 -16.78 -18.33
N GLU A 427 -12.66 -16.63 -19.21
CA GLU A 427 -12.54 -16.97 -20.63
C GLU A 427 -11.40 -16.20 -21.33
N HIS A 428 -11.28 -14.91 -21.07
CA HIS A 428 -10.20 -14.07 -21.63
C HIS A 428 -8.85 -14.44 -21.03
N VAL A 429 -8.81 -14.78 -19.74
CA VAL A 429 -7.59 -15.27 -19.06
C VAL A 429 -7.13 -16.59 -19.67
N THR A 430 -8.04 -17.52 -19.94
CA THR A 430 -7.74 -18.78 -20.61
C THR A 430 -7.11 -18.54 -21.98
N ARG A 431 -7.75 -17.72 -22.82
CA ARG A 431 -7.23 -17.38 -24.15
C ARG A 431 -5.87 -16.69 -24.08
N TRP A 432 -5.67 -15.81 -23.10
CA TRP A 432 -4.41 -15.10 -22.92
C TRP A 432 -3.30 -16.06 -22.50
N ALA A 433 -3.54 -16.88 -21.48
CA ALA A 433 -2.56 -17.86 -21.00
C ALA A 433 -2.24 -18.92 -22.06
N GLU A 434 -3.24 -19.38 -22.82
CA GLU A 434 -3.03 -20.29 -23.96
C GLU A 434 -2.17 -19.63 -25.05
N ARG A 435 -2.42 -18.35 -25.38
CA ARG A 435 -1.56 -17.59 -26.32
C ARG A 435 -0.11 -17.58 -25.85
N LEU A 436 0.15 -17.35 -24.57
CA LEU A 436 1.52 -17.35 -24.03
C LEU A 436 2.21 -18.71 -24.20
N ARG A 437 1.47 -19.81 -24.01
CA ARG A 437 2.00 -21.18 -24.16
C ARG A 437 2.21 -21.57 -25.62
N VAL A 438 1.23 -21.31 -26.48
CA VAL A 438 1.23 -21.76 -27.88
C VAL A 438 2.03 -20.83 -28.79
N ARG A 439 2.01 -19.52 -28.51
CA ARG A 439 2.62 -18.48 -29.36
C ARG A 439 3.77 -17.75 -28.66
N GLY A 440 4.30 -18.29 -27.57
CA GLY A 440 5.39 -17.67 -26.80
C GLY A 440 6.64 -17.40 -27.64
N SER A 441 7.04 -18.33 -28.50
CA SER A 441 8.20 -18.14 -29.40
C SER A 441 8.02 -16.99 -30.39
N ASP A 442 6.80 -16.81 -30.89
CA ASP A 442 6.48 -15.72 -31.81
C ASP A 442 6.51 -14.37 -31.09
N LEU A 443 6.02 -14.33 -29.84
CA LEU A 443 6.10 -13.13 -28.98
C LEU A 443 7.55 -12.76 -28.69
N ASP A 444 8.38 -13.74 -28.34
CA ASP A 444 9.81 -13.53 -28.16
C ASP A 444 10.49 -12.99 -29.42
N ASP A 445 10.11 -13.49 -30.61
CA ASP A 445 10.61 -12.99 -31.88
C ASP A 445 10.20 -11.54 -32.16
N ILE A 446 8.93 -11.19 -31.89
CA ILE A 446 8.45 -9.81 -31.99
C ILE A 446 9.26 -8.90 -31.08
N ALA A 447 9.46 -9.31 -29.83
CA ALA A 447 10.22 -8.53 -28.86
C ALA A 447 11.68 -8.36 -29.27
N ARG A 448 12.35 -9.42 -29.72
CA ARG A 448 13.73 -9.35 -30.21
C ARG A 448 13.87 -8.38 -31.38
N ARG A 449 12.99 -8.47 -32.38
CA ARG A 449 13.04 -7.60 -33.58
C ARG A 449 12.77 -6.13 -33.25
N ALA A 450 11.87 -5.86 -32.31
CA ALA A 450 11.52 -4.51 -31.89
C ALA A 450 12.43 -3.95 -30.78
N THR A 451 13.40 -4.76 -30.30
CA THR A 451 14.20 -4.49 -29.09
C THR A 451 13.31 -4.10 -27.91
N TRP A 452 12.32 -4.95 -27.65
CA TRP A 452 11.25 -4.76 -26.68
C TRP A 452 11.37 -5.71 -25.50
N GLU A 453 10.65 -5.42 -24.42
CA GLU A 453 10.62 -6.25 -23.23
C GLU A 453 9.79 -7.52 -23.47
N HIS A 454 10.27 -8.65 -22.95
CA HIS A 454 9.59 -9.94 -22.97
C HIS A 454 9.98 -10.75 -21.73
N ASP A 455 8.99 -11.40 -21.13
CA ASP A 455 9.13 -12.35 -20.02
C ASP A 455 7.77 -13.03 -19.75
N ALA A 456 7.47 -14.08 -20.52
CA ALA A 456 6.21 -14.83 -20.37
C ALA A 456 6.02 -15.43 -18.96
N GLY A 457 7.11 -15.88 -18.33
CA GLY A 457 7.07 -16.44 -16.98
C GLY A 457 6.65 -15.40 -15.95
N ARG A 458 7.24 -14.20 -16.04
CA ARG A 458 6.86 -13.04 -15.21
C ARG A 458 5.41 -12.63 -15.43
N ALA A 459 4.97 -12.51 -16.68
CA ALA A 459 3.60 -12.13 -16.99
C ALA A 459 2.59 -13.11 -16.37
N LEU A 460 2.84 -14.43 -16.47
CA LEU A 460 2.02 -15.46 -15.84
C LEU A 460 2.06 -15.38 -14.30
N ALA A 461 3.23 -15.16 -13.70
CA ALA A 461 3.37 -15.00 -12.25
C ALA A 461 2.53 -13.83 -11.72
N VAL A 462 2.61 -12.66 -12.39
CA VAL A 462 1.81 -11.48 -12.07
C VAL A 462 0.31 -11.77 -12.21
N ALA A 463 -0.09 -12.45 -13.29
CA ALA A 463 -1.49 -12.85 -13.49
C ALA A 463 -1.97 -13.75 -12.36
N ARG A 464 -1.20 -14.77 -11.96
CA ARG A 464 -1.53 -15.68 -10.86
C ARG A 464 -1.70 -14.93 -9.54
N VAL A 465 -0.80 -14.00 -9.24
CA VAL A 465 -0.91 -13.15 -8.04
C VAL A 465 -2.19 -12.33 -8.04
N ILE A 466 -2.53 -11.71 -9.16
CA ILE A 466 -3.69 -10.81 -9.24
C ILE A 466 -4.99 -11.62 -9.22
N TYR A 467 -5.12 -12.64 -10.08
CA TYR A 467 -6.37 -13.36 -10.29
C TYR A 467 -6.68 -14.39 -9.21
N LEU A 468 -5.70 -15.17 -8.73
CA LEU A 468 -5.96 -16.26 -7.78
C LEU A 468 -6.23 -15.77 -6.34
N ARG A 469 -6.06 -14.47 -6.11
CA ARG A 469 -6.34 -13.79 -4.83
C ARG A 469 -7.63 -12.98 -4.85
N LEU A 470 -8.34 -12.95 -5.97
CA LEU A 470 -9.61 -12.23 -6.06
C LEU A 470 -10.64 -12.87 -5.12
N ARG A 471 -11.41 -11.99 -4.48
CA ARG A 471 -12.58 -12.44 -3.72
C ARG A 471 -13.71 -12.82 -4.69
N PRO A 472 -14.60 -13.76 -4.32
CA PRO A 472 -15.72 -14.18 -5.18
C PRO A 472 -16.72 -13.07 -5.53
N ASP A 473 -16.72 -11.96 -4.80
CA ASP A 473 -17.58 -10.81 -5.08
C ASP A 473 -17.02 -9.84 -6.13
N VAL A 474 -15.73 -9.98 -6.50
CA VAL A 474 -15.10 -9.17 -7.53
C VAL A 474 -15.76 -9.45 -8.88
N ARG A 475 -16.10 -8.37 -9.60
CA ARG A 475 -16.65 -8.45 -10.96
C ARG A 475 -15.53 -8.36 -11.99
N LEU A 476 -15.49 -9.33 -12.89
CA LEU A 476 -14.56 -9.42 -14.02
C LEU A 476 -15.27 -9.03 -15.31
N TRP A 477 -14.58 -8.27 -16.15
CA TRP A 477 -15.11 -7.76 -17.42
C TRP A 477 -15.16 -8.88 -18.46
N GLN A 478 -16.34 -9.14 -18.99
CA GLN A 478 -16.56 -10.14 -20.04
C GLN A 478 -16.72 -9.48 -21.41
N ALA A 479 -17.52 -8.42 -21.49
CA ALA A 479 -17.74 -7.64 -22.70
C ALA A 479 -18.30 -6.26 -22.31
N ARG A 480 -18.60 -5.43 -23.32
CA ARG A 480 -19.25 -4.15 -23.09
C ARG A 480 -20.54 -4.33 -22.30
N ASP A 481 -20.61 -3.64 -21.15
CA ASP A 481 -21.72 -3.69 -20.19
C ASP A 481 -22.00 -5.08 -19.57
N ALA A 482 -21.09 -6.05 -19.72
CA ALA A 482 -21.22 -7.41 -19.22
C ALA A 482 -20.06 -7.79 -18.27
N PHE A 483 -20.43 -8.26 -17.08
CA PHE A 483 -19.50 -8.67 -16.04
C PHE A 483 -19.94 -9.99 -15.41
N GLU A 484 -18.96 -10.82 -15.06
CA GLU A 484 -19.16 -12.04 -14.28
C GLU A 484 -18.50 -11.92 -12.90
N ARG A 485 -18.87 -12.80 -11.97
CA ARG A 485 -18.18 -12.90 -10.68
C ARG A 485 -16.91 -13.73 -10.85
N ALA A 486 -15.87 -13.39 -10.09
CA ALA A 486 -14.64 -14.17 -10.08
C ALA A 486 -14.91 -15.61 -9.63
N ASP A 487 -14.66 -16.56 -10.53
CA ASP A 487 -14.67 -17.99 -10.25
C ASP A 487 -13.24 -18.48 -10.06
N ARG A 488 -12.90 -18.87 -8.83
CA ARG A 488 -11.54 -19.29 -8.48
C ARG A 488 -11.12 -20.55 -9.24
N ASP A 489 -12.01 -21.52 -9.40
CA ASP A 489 -11.67 -22.80 -10.03
C ASP A 489 -11.45 -22.60 -11.54
N ALA A 490 -12.28 -21.76 -12.18
CA ALA A 490 -12.08 -21.37 -13.57
C ALA A 490 -10.75 -20.62 -13.77
N LEU A 491 -10.41 -19.67 -12.88
CA LEU A 491 -9.15 -18.91 -12.95
C LEU A 491 -7.92 -19.77 -12.68
N VAL A 492 -8.00 -20.71 -11.72
CA VAL A 492 -6.96 -21.72 -11.49
C VAL A 492 -6.79 -22.56 -12.74
N GLY A 493 -7.87 -23.04 -13.35
CA GLY A 493 -7.81 -23.81 -14.60
C GLY A 493 -7.19 -23.02 -15.76
N ALA A 494 -7.55 -21.75 -15.91
CA ALA A 494 -6.99 -20.87 -16.94
C ALA A 494 -5.47 -20.66 -16.81
N LEU A 495 -5.00 -20.49 -15.57
CA LEU A 495 -3.60 -20.19 -15.25
C LEU A 495 -2.76 -21.42 -14.90
N ALA A 496 -3.37 -22.61 -14.86
CA ALA A 496 -2.71 -23.89 -14.75
C ALA A 496 -2.01 -24.22 -16.08
N GLY A 497 -0.72 -24.54 -16.02
CA GLY A 497 0.13 -24.80 -17.18
C GLY A 497 1.39 -23.98 -17.11
#